data_AF-A0AAE1SGE4-F1
#
_entry.id   AF-A0AAE1SGE4-F1
#
_cell.length_a   1.000
_cell.length_b   1.000
_cell.length_c   1.000
_cell.angle_alpha   90.00
_cell.angle_beta   90.00
_cell.angle_gamma   90.00
#
_symmetry.space_group_name_H-M   'P 1'
#
loop_
_entity.id
_entity.type
_entity.pdbx_description
1 polymer ?
#
loop_
_entity_poly.entity_id
_entity_poly.type
_entity_poly.pdbx_seq_one_letter_code
_entity_poly.pdbx_strand_id
1 'polypeptide(L)'
;MIPQNSIIKSPSAEVISILNKISGDPNNTTFIVSGRGRESLTKWFSPCRKLGLAAEHGYFLRWEREQEWEVCSQSSDFGWMHLAEPVMQSYTDATDGSCIERKESAIVWQYRGADSGFGFSQAKEMLDHLECVLANEPVSVKNGQHIVEVKPQARGH
;
A
#
# COMPACT_ATOMS: atom_id res chain seq x y z
N MET A 1 -9.12 24.84 -17.39
CA MET A 1 -8.65 23.44 -17.38
C MET A 1 -7.44 23.35 -16.48
N ILE A 2 -7.60 22.82 -15.27
CA ILE A 2 -6.46 22.52 -14.40
C ILE A 2 -5.87 21.20 -14.93
N PRO A 3 -4.57 21.11 -15.22
CA PRO A 3 -3.96 19.85 -15.60
C PRO A 3 -4.16 18.87 -14.45
N GLN A 4 -4.70 17.68 -14.75
CA GLN A 4 -4.69 16.56 -13.82
C GLN A 4 -3.25 16.39 -13.35
N ASN A 5 -3.02 16.68 -12.07
CA ASN A 5 -1.71 16.60 -11.47
C ASN A 5 -1.28 15.13 -11.54
N SER A 6 -0.45 14.80 -12.53
CA SER A 6 0.30 13.55 -12.59
C SER A 6 1.21 13.55 -11.38
N ILE A 7 0.68 13.14 -10.21
CA ILE A 7 1.47 13.06 -8.98
C ILE A 7 2.61 12.10 -9.32
N ILE A 8 3.81 12.66 -9.45
CA ILE A 8 5.04 11.90 -9.63
C ILE A 8 5.12 10.99 -8.40
N LYS A 9 4.81 9.71 -8.60
CA LYS A 9 4.76 8.75 -7.50
C LYS A 9 6.17 8.39 -7.00
N SER A 10 7.21 8.68 -7.78
CA SER A 10 8.62 8.43 -7.47
C SER A 10 9.30 9.60 -6.76
N PRO A 11 10.27 9.33 -5.87
CA PRO A 11 11.05 10.37 -5.20
C PRO A 11 11.86 11.22 -6.19
N SER A 12 12.05 12.51 -5.89
CA SER A 12 12.91 13.39 -6.67
C SER A 12 14.39 13.08 -6.42
N ALA A 13 15.26 13.53 -7.33
CA ALA A 13 16.72 13.38 -7.19
C ALA A 13 17.24 14.04 -5.90
N GLU A 14 16.64 15.14 -5.48
CA GLU A 14 16.97 15.83 -4.22
C GLU A 14 16.65 14.96 -3.00
N VAL A 15 15.46 14.36 -2.96
CA VAL A 15 15.07 13.42 -1.90
C VAL A 15 16.03 12.24 -1.84
N ILE A 16 16.40 11.67 -2.99
CA ILE A 16 17.38 10.58 -3.07
C ILE A 16 18.77 11.01 -2.56
N SER A 17 19.20 12.25 -2.85
CA SER A 17 20.48 12.78 -2.35
C SER A 17 20.48 12.91 -0.82
N ILE A 18 19.39 13.44 -0.25
CA ILE A 18 19.22 13.59 1.19
C ILE A 18 19.21 12.23 1.88
N LEU A 19 18.42 11.27 1.37
CA LEU A 19 18.36 9.91 1.92
C LEU A 19 19.71 9.21 1.88
N ASN A 20 20.48 9.37 0.80
CA ASN A 20 21.85 8.84 0.72
C ASN A 20 22.79 9.46 1.76
N LYS A 21 22.69 10.77 2.01
CA LYS A 21 23.51 11.43 3.04
C LYS A 21 23.17 10.92 4.43
N ILE A 22 21.87 10.85 4.77
CA ILE A 22 21.42 10.43 6.09
C ILE A 22 21.73 8.94 6.34
N SER A 23 21.45 8.08 5.36
CA SER A 23 21.74 6.63 5.44
C SER A 23 23.23 6.29 5.33
N GLY A 24 24.05 7.23 4.87
CA GLY A 24 25.50 7.05 4.75
C GLY A 24 26.24 7.13 6.08
N ASP A 25 25.70 7.88 7.04
CA ASP A 25 26.26 8.07 8.38
C ASP A 25 26.14 6.77 9.21
N PRO A 26 27.24 6.20 9.72
CA PRO A 26 27.22 4.97 10.51
C PRO A 26 26.45 5.09 11.83
N ASN A 27 26.17 6.31 12.32
CA ASN A 27 25.37 6.53 13.52
C ASN A 27 23.85 6.47 13.23
N ASN A 28 23.46 6.42 11.96
CA ASN A 28 22.06 6.43 11.56
C ASN A 28 21.63 5.05 11.04
N THR A 29 20.49 4.59 11.50
CA THR A 29 19.76 3.47 10.90
C THR A 29 18.48 4.03 10.28
N THR A 30 18.45 4.17 8.96
CA THR A 30 17.35 4.86 8.25
C THR A 30 16.46 3.86 7.54
N PHE A 31 15.14 3.98 7.76
CA PHE A 31 14.13 3.15 7.12
C PHE A 31 13.04 3.99 6.46
N ILE A 32 12.55 3.52 5.31
CA ILE A 32 11.29 3.99 4.72
C ILE A 32 10.22 2.94 4.98
N VAL A 33 9.18 3.32 5.72
CA VAL A 33 7.97 2.52 5.91
C VAL A 33 6.90 3.00 4.95
N SER A 34 6.39 2.10 4.11
CA SER A 34 5.43 2.45 3.06
C SER A 34 4.38 1.37 2.87
N GLY A 35 3.17 1.79 2.51
CA GLY A 35 2.12 0.88 2.04
C GLY A 35 2.33 0.37 0.61
N ARG A 36 3.39 0.82 -0.10
CA ARG A 36 3.71 0.35 -1.46
C ARG A 36 4.32 -1.05 -1.43
N GLY A 37 4.15 -1.79 -2.53
CA GLY A 37 4.77 -3.10 -2.73
C GLY A 37 6.28 -3.04 -2.96
N ARG A 38 6.95 -4.19 -2.81
CA ARG A 38 8.41 -4.35 -2.88
C ARG A 38 9.01 -3.84 -4.18
N GLU A 39 8.37 -4.12 -5.32
CA GLU A 39 8.86 -3.75 -6.65
C GLU A 39 8.98 -2.23 -6.82
N SER A 40 7.94 -1.49 -6.42
CA SER A 40 7.91 -0.02 -6.51
C SER A 40 9.01 0.60 -5.66
N LEU A 41 9.13 0.16 -4.41
CA LEU A 41 10.14 0.69 -3.48
C LEU A 41 11.57 0.33 -3.93
N THR A 42 11.78 -0.90 -4.39
CA THR A 42 13.08 -1.36 -4.90
C THR A 42 13.51 -0.51 -6.10
N LYS A 43 12.59 -0.25 -7.04
CA LYS A 43 12.86 0.59 -8.20
C LYS A 43 13.21 2.03 -7.81
N TRP A 44 12.35 2.66 -6.99
CA TRP A 44 12.49 4.06 -6.61
C TRP A 44 13.73 4.36 -5.76
N PHE A 45 14.07 3.47 -4.83
CA PHE A 45 15.19 3.65 -3.91
C PHE A 45 16.42 2.83 -4.30
N SER A 46 16.46 2.30 -5.52
CA SER A 46 17.64 1.62 -6.07
C SER A 46 18.96 2.41 -5.96
N PRO A 47 18.99 3.76 -5.97
CA PRO A 47 20.24 4.51 -5.75
C PRO A 47 20.71 4.53 -4.29
N CYS A 48 19.87 4.17 -3.31
CA CYS A 48 20.19 4.24 -1.90
C CYS A 48 20.66 2.87 -1.38
N ARG A 49 21.96 2.71 -1.11
CA ARG A 49 22.54 1.39 -0.76
C ARG A 49 22.26 0.97 0.67
N LYS A 50 22.42 1.87 1.63
CA LYS A 50 22.28 1.64 3.09
C LYS A 50 20.89 1.99 3.64
N LEU A 51 19.90 2.14 2.74
CA LEU A 51 18.55 2.51 3.13
C LEU A 51 17.71 1.26 3.34
N GLY A 52 17.19 1.10 4.55
CA GLY A 52 16.23 0.07 4.87
C GLY A 52 14.85 0.39 4.28
N LEU A 53 14.15 -0.63 3.80
CA LEU A 53 12.81 -0.49 3.22
C LEU A 53 11.85 -1.44 3.92
N ALA A 54 10.70 -0.91 4.33
CA ALA A 54 9.57 -1.66 4.84
C ALA A 54 8.39 -1.48 3.88
N ALA A 55 8.05 -2.53 3.14
CA ALA A 55 6.96 -2.55 2.16
C ALA A 55 5.68 -3.07 2.80
N GLU A 56 4.54 -2.70 2.20
CA GLU A 56 3.20 -3.15 2.61
C GLU A 56 2.96 -2.99 4.12
N HIS A 57 3.24 -1.79 4.64
CA HIS A 57 3.08 -1.44 6.05
C HIS A 57 3.97 -2.26 7.00
N GLY A 58 5.12 -2.73 6.52
CA GLY A 58 6.07 -3.50 7.31
C GLY A 58 5.87 -5.01 7.25
N TYR A 59 4.99 -5.50 6.35
CA TYR A 59 4.89 -6.94 6.09
C TYR A 59 6.20 -7.48 5.51
N PHE A 60 6.83 -6.73 4.60
CA PHE A 60 8.17 -7.04 4.10
C PHE A 60 9.17 -6.03 4.60
N LEU A 61 10.32 -6.51 5.06
CA LEU A 61 11.44 -5.69 5.50
C LEU A 61 12.67 -6.04 4.67
N ARG A 62 13.48 -5.04 4.35
CA ARG A 62 14.79 -5.24 3.75
C ARG A 62 15.75 -4.23 4.37
N TRP A 63 16.80 -4.72 5.00
CA TRP A 63 17.75 -3.89 5.74
C TRP A 63 18.63 -3.03 4.83
N GLU A 64 19.07 -3.58 3.70
CA GLU A 64 19.94 -2.89 2.75
C GLU A 64 19.68 -3.35 1.31
N ARG A 65 20.22 -2.61 0.33
CA ARG A 65 19.98 -2.89 -1.09
C ARG A 65 20.38 -4.30 -1.52
N GLU A 66 21.45 -4.84 -0.96
CA GLU A 66 22.04 -6.13 -1.35
C GLU A 66 21.46 -7.31 -0.55
N GLN A 67 20.61 -7.04 0.43
CA GLN A 67 19.95 -8.08 1.22
C GLN A 67 18.61 -8.47 0.60
N GLU A 68 18.17 -9.69 0.90
CA GLU A 68 16.86 -10.19 0.50
C GLU A 68 15.74 -9.56 1.35
N TRP A 69 14.51 -9.63 0.84
CA TRP A 69 13.34 -9.22 1.61
C TRP A 69 12.98 -10.29 2.65
N GLU A 70 12.86 -9.88 3.89
CA GLU A 70 12.36 -10.66 5.01
C GLU A 70 10.85 -10.47 5.14
N VAL A 71 10.13 -11.55 5.45
CA VAL A 71 8.69 -11.50 5.76
C VAL A 71 8.55 -11.41 7.28
N CYS A 72 8.03 -10.29 7.77
CA CYS A 72 7.92 -10.03 9.21
C CYS A 72 6.65 -10.60 9.85
N SER A 73 5.60 -10.90 9.05
CA SER A 73 4.37 -11.50 9.57
C SER A 73 4.36 -13.01 9.41
N GLN A 74 3.95 -13.72 10.46
CA GLN A 74 3.72 -15.16 10.43
C GLN A 74 2.33 -15.56 9.92
N SER A 75 1.44 -14.57 9.64
CA SER A 75 0.11 -14.84 9.12
C SER A 75 0.16 -15.09 7.61
N SER A 76 0.40 -16.33 7.23
CA SER A 76 0.36 -16.79 5.83
C SER A 76 -1.06 -17.05 5.32
N ASP A 77 -2.07 -16.88 6.17
CA ASP A 77 -3.46 -17.13 5.80
C ASP A 77 -4.07 -15.86 5.16
N PHE A 78 -4.06 -15.87 3.83
CA PHE A 78 -4.70 -14.86 3.00
C PHE A 78 -6.06 -15.32 2.47
N GLY A 79 -6.69 -16.31 3.11
CA GLY A 79 -8.04 -16.79 2.76
C GLY A 79 -9.06 -15.64 2.66
N TRP A 80 -8.94 -14.64 3.53
CA TRP A 80 -9.74 -13.42 3.53
C TRP A 80 -9.67 -12.63 2.21
N MET A 81 -8.57 -12.72 1.44
CA MET A 81 -8.46 -12.02 0.15
C MET A 81 -9.48 -12.57 -0.85
N HIS A 82 -9.75 -13.88 -0.82
CA HIS A 82 -10.78 -14.50 -1.66
C HIS A 82 -12.20 -14.07 -1.28
N LEU A 83 -12.41 -13.59 -0.05
CA LEU A 83 -13.68 -13.01 0.40
C LEU A 83 -13.80 -11.54 0.04
N ALA A 84 -12.72 -10.76 0.20
CA ALA A 84 -12.69 -9.33 -0.06
C ALA A 84 -12.78 -8.99 -1.56
N GLU A 85 -12.15 -9.82 -2.39
CA GLU A 85 -12.01 -9.57 -3.82
C GLU A 85 -13.34 -9.50 -4.59
N PRO A 86 -14.26 -10.49 -4.48
CA PRO A 86 -15.55 -10.41 -5.16
C PRO A 86 -16.34 -9.15 -4.80
N VAL A 87 -16.25 -8.72 -3.53
CA VAL A 87 -16.87 -7.48 -3.07
C VAL A 87 -16.25 -6.29 -3.81
N MET A 88 -14.93 -6.13 -3.77
CA MET A 88 -14.24 -5.04 -4.47
C MET A 88 -14.48 -5.06 -5.99
N GLN A 89 -14.58 -6.25 -6.60
CA GLN A 89 -14.84 -6.39 -8.03
C GLN A 89 -16.23 -5.85 -8.38
N SER A 90 -17.26 -6.17 -7.59
CA SER A 90 -18.61 -5.66 -7.82
C SER A 90 -18.68 -4.12 -7.84
N TYR A 91 -17.95 -3.45 -6.95
CA TYR A 91 -17.88 -1.97 -6.95
C TYR A 91 -16.99 -1.44 -8.07
N THR A 92 -15.97 -2.19 -8.49
CA THR A 92 -15.12 -1.81 -9.63
C THR A 92 -15.93 -1.81 -10.92
N ASP A 93 -16.73 -2.85 -11.14
CA ASP A 93 -17.61 -2.98 -12.31
C ASP A 93 -18.71 -1.90 -12.33
N ALA A 94 -19.13 -1.44 -11.15
CA ALA A 94 -20.13 -0.38 -11.01
C ALA A 94 -19.54 1.05 -11.00
N THR A 95 -18.21 1.20 -11.00
CA THR A 95 -17.55 2.50 -10.84
C THR A 95 -16.49 2.72 -11.90
N ASP A 96 -16.89 3.40 -12.98
CA ASP A 96 -15.99 3.78 -14.06
C ASP A 96 -14.78 4.58 -13.55
N GLY A 97 -13.59 4.22 -14.02
CA GLY A 97 -12.34 4.87 -13.61
C GLY A 97 -11.78 4.38 -12.27
N SER A 98 -12.40 3.38 -11.64
CA SER A 98 -11.84 2.66 -10.50
C SER A 98 -11.04 1.42 -10.92
N CYS A 99 -10.17 0.92 -10.04
CA CYS A 99 -9.40 -0.30 -10.26
C CYS A 99 -8.99 -0.98 -8.95
N ILE A 100 -8.67 -2.27 -9.04
CA ILE A 100 -8.13 -3.06 -7.93
C ILE A 100 -6.62 -3.23 -8.12
N GLU A 101 -5.86 -2.91 -7.08
CA GLU A 101 -4.43 -3.23 -6.94
C GLU A 101 -4.30 -4.37 -5.93
N ARG A 102 -4.04 -5.58 -6.43
CA ARG A 102 -3.66 -6.72 -5.58
C ARG A 102 -2.20 -6.62 -5.19
N LYS A 103 -1.91 -6.73 -3.91
CA LYS A 103 -0.58 -6.88 -3.33
C LYS A 103 -0.46 -8.25 -2.69
N GLU A 104 0.72 -8.60 -2.18
CA GLU A 104 0.96 -9.90 -1.57
C GLU A 104 0.28 -10.02 -0.19
N SER A 105 0.18 -8.92 0.55
CA SER A 105 -0.42 -8.91 1.89
C SER A 105 -1.65 -7.99 2.00
N ALA A 106 -2.02 -7.27 0.94
CA ALA A 106 -3.14 -6.34 0.95
C ALA A 106 -3.88 -6.32 -0.39
N ILE A 107 -5.15 -5.91 -0.38
CA ILE A 107 -5.90 -5.59 -1.60
C ILE A 107 -6.43 -4.16 -1.48
N VAL A 108 -6.25 -3.38 -2.54
CA VAL A 108 -6.57 -1.95 -2.55
C VAL A 108 -7.47 -1.64 -3.72
N TRP A 109 -8.63 -1.08 -3.43
CA TRP A 109 -9.48 -0.45 -4.43
C TRP A 109 -9.13 1.03 -4.56
N GLN A 110 -8.92 1.52 -5.78
CA GLN A 110 -8.56 2.90 -6.09
C GLN A 110 -9.66 3.51 -6.95
N TYR A 111 -10.12 4.70 -6.59
CA TYR A 111 -11.18 5.41 -7.33
C TYR A 111 -10.76 6.82 -7.74
N ARG A 112 -9.45 7.07 -7.85
CA ARG A 112 -8.92 8.37 -8.25
C ARG A 112 -9.34 8.79 -9.67
N GLY A 113 -9.59 7.83 -10.56
CA GLY A 113 -10.06 8.08 -11.92
C GLY A 113 -11.58 8.21 -12.04
N ALA A 114 -12.33 7.90 -10.98
CA ALA A 114 -13.79 8.00 -10.95
C ALA A 114 -14.24 9.44 -10.67
N ASP A 115 -15.54 9.71 -10.88
CA ASP A 115 -16.15 10.93 -10.37
C ASP A 115 -15.98 11.02 -8.85
N SER A 116 -15.58 12.20 -8.36
CA SER A 116 -15.20 12.38 -6.95
C SER A 116 -16.36 12.14 -5.97
N GLY A 117 -17.59 12.52 -6.33
CA GLY A 117 -18.75 12.35 -5.48
C GLY A 117 -19.26 10.91 -5.50
N PHE A 118 -19.35 10.35 -6.70
CA PHE A 118 -19.77 8.96 -6.90
C PHE A 118 -18.76 7.97 -6.31
N GLY A 119 -17.48 8.12 -6.63
CA GLY A 119 -16.41 7.26 -6.11
C GLY A 119 -16.29 7.30 -4.59
N PHE A 120 -16.49 8.46 -3.96
CA PHE A 120 -16.51 8.57 -2.49
C PHE A 120 -17.73 7.86 -1.87
N SER A 121 -18.89 7.92 -2.53
CA SER A 121 -20.10 7.24 -2.07
C SER A 121 -19.91 5.72 -2.16
N GLN A 122 -19.41 5.23 -3.30
CA GLN A 122 -19.04 3.84 -3.52
C GLN A 122 -17.99 3.35 -2.51
N ALA A 123 -16.99 4.19 -2.18
CA ALA A 123 -15.97 3.85 -1.18
C ALA A 123 -16.55 3.63 0.22
N LYS A 124 -17.55 4.43 0.62
CA LYS A 124 -18.22 4.28 1.91
C LYS A 124 -19.05 3.00 1.97
N GLU A 125 -19.86 2.76 0.95
CA GLU A 125 -20.68 1.54 0.89
C GLU A 125 -19.80 0.28 0.83
N MET A 126 -18.71 0.32 0.07
CA MET A 126 -17.73 -0.76 0.03
C MET A 126 -17.09 -1.00 1.41
N LEU A 127 -16.74 0.07 2.13
CA LEU A 127 -16.15 -0.03 3.47
C LEU A 127 -17.08 -0.81 4.40
N ASP A 128 -18.34 -0.39 4.51
CA ASP A 128 -19.33 -1.02 5.38
C ASP A 128 -19.59 -2.48 4.98
N HIS A 129 -19.64 -2.76 3.67
CA HIS A 129 -19.84 -4.11 3.14
C HIS A 129 -18.64 -5.02 3.46
N LEU A 130 -17.40 -4.54 3.25
CA LEU A 130 -16.19 -5.28 3.58
C LEU A 130 -16.06 -5.53 5.08
N GLU A 131 -16.40 -4.55 5.92
CA GLU A 131 -16.40 -4.73 7.39
C GLU A 131 -17.37 -5.82 7.83
N CYS A 132 -18.54 -5.94 7.17
CA CYS A 132 -19.49 -7.02 7.44
C CYS A 132 -18.97 -8.39 6.97
N VAL A 133 -18.45 -8.49 5.74
CA VAL A 133 -17.98 -9.75 5.15
C VAL A 133 -16.74 -10.28 5.87
N LEU A 134 -15.86 -9.38 6.31
CA LEU A 134 -14.57 -9.71 6.93
C LEU A 134 -14.60 -9.62 8.46
N ALA A 135 -15.78 -9.53 9.08
CA ALA A 135 -15.94 -9.33 10.52
C ALA A 135 -15.25 -10.41 11.38
N ASN A 136 -15.10 -11.63 10.85
CA ASN A 136 -14.48 -12.77 11.53
C ASN A 136 -13.02 -13.01 11.10
N GLU A 137 -12.50 -12.21 10.18
CA GLU A 137 -11.15 -12.35 9.64
C GLU A 137 -10.17 -11.43 10.40
N PRO A 138 -8.88 -11.81 10.53
CA PRO A 138 -7.88 -11.03 11.24
C PRO A 138 -7.36 -9.84 10.41
N VAL A 139 -8.27 -9.03 9.87
CA VAL A 139 -7.98 -7.96 8.92
C VAL A 139 -8.59 -6.63 9.35
N SER A 140 -8.06 -5.55 8.78
CA SER A 140 -8.56 -4.19 8.93
C SER A 140 -8.88 -3.64 7.56
N VAL A 141 -10.11 -3.14 7.41
CA VAL A 141 -10.55 -2.35 6.27
C VAL A 141 -10.34 -0.88 6.60
N LYS A 142 -9.73 -0.11 5.70
CA LYS A 142 -9.44 1.31 5.91
C LYS A 142 -9.79 2.12 4.67
N ASN A 143 -10.50 3.23 4.88
CA ASN A 143 -10.68 4.26 3.87
C ASN A 143 -9.51 5.25 3.91
N GLY A 144 -8.89 5.48 2.76
CA GLY A 144 -7.79 6.43 2.57
C GLY A 144 -8.12 7.47 1.49
N GLN A 145 -7.13 8.29 1.13
CA GLN A 145 -7.36 9.32 0.11
C GLN A 145 -7.54 8.70 -1.28
N HIS A 146 -8.80 8.60 -1.71
CA HIS A 146 -9.24 8.02 -2.97
C HIS A 146 -8.99 6.51 -3.07
N ILE A 147 -8.90 5.81 -1.93
CA ILE A 147 -8.65 4.38 -1.85
C ILE A 147 -9.45 3.72 -0.73
N VAL A 148 -9.75 2.43 -0.87
CA VAL A 148 -10.15 1.53 0.21
C VAL A 148 -9.13 0.39 0.26
N GLU A 149 -8.53 0.15 1.41
CA GLU A 149 -7.47 -0.85 1.62
C GLU A 149 -7.93 -1.89 2.64
N VAL A 150 -7.80 -3.18 2.30
CA VAL A 150 -7.91 -4.29 3.25
C VAL A 150 -6.52 -4.87 3.46
N LYS A 151 -6.13 -5.03 4.72
CA LYS A 151 -4.83 -5.59 5.12
C LYS A 151 -4.92 -6.34 6.45
N PRO A 152 -3.96 -7.21 6.78
CA PRO A 152 -3.88 -7.85 8.09
C PRO A 152 -3.91 -6.83 9.22
N GLN A 153 -4.62 -7.18 10.29
CA GLN A 153 -4.64 -6.36 11.49
C GLN A 153 -3.25 -6.43 12.14
N ALA A 154 -2.57 -5.28 12.23
CA ALA A 154 -1.34 -5.20 13.02
C ALA A 154 -1.71 -5.43 14.49
N ARG A 155 -1.18 -6.51 15.10
CA ARG A 155 -1.27 -6.69 16.55
C ARG A 155 -0.39 -5.61 17.19
N GLY A 156 -1.01 -4.58 17.76
CA GLY A 156 -0.31 -3.69 18.67
C GLY A 156 0.19 -4.49 19.86
N HIS A 157 1.51 -4.51 20.08
CA HIS A 157 2.10 -4.88 21.36
C HIS A 157 2.19 -3.66 22.26
#